data_AF-A0A3R6WQM0-F1
#
_entry.id   AF-A0A3R6WQM0-F1
#
_cell.length_a   1.000
_cell.length_b   1.000
_cell.length_c   1.000
_cell.angle_alpha   90.00
_cell.angle_beta   90.00
_cell.angle_gamma   90.00
#
_symmetry.space_group_name_H-M   'P 1'
#
loop_
_entity.id
_entity.type
_entity.pdbx_description
1 polymer ?
#
loop_
_entity_poly.entity_id
_entity_poly.type
_entity_poly.pdbx_seq_one_letter_code
_entity_poly.pdbx_strand_id
1 'polypeptide(L)'
;CRKVQALQNKREFDERARENNYDLLYKNECQNWRNKINRVKNTAGFPADRLEKIQAAFSDFKKEALQRKKAVKTGTASPKEFTDWLYQQSNVIVELTDY
;
A
#
# COMPACT_ATOMS: atom_id res chain seq x y z
N CYS A 1 10.67 -6.49 38.16
CA CYS A 1 10.24 -7.90 38.04
C CYS A 1 10.09 -8.26 36.55
N ARG A 2 10.93 -9.15 35.99
CA ARG A 2 11.05 -9.39 34.52
C ARG A 2 9.76 -9.89 33.85
N LYS A 3 8.90 -10.62 34.58
CA LYS A 3 7.62 -11.13 34.08
C LYS A 3 6.60 -10.03 33.75
N VAL A 4 6.59 -8.94 34.52
CA VAL A 4 5.65 -7.82 34.31
C VAL A 4 6.03 -7.06 33.03
N GLN A 5 7.33 -6.83 32.81
CA GLN A 5 7.83 -6.21 31.59
C GLN A 5 7.55 -7.08 30.35
N ALA A 6 7.72 -8.40 30.44
CA ALA A 6 7.43 -9.30 29.32
C ALA A 6 5.94 -9.33 28.95
N LEU A 7 5.04 -9.27 29.94
CA LEU A 7 3.60 -9.21 29.72
C LEU A 7 3.15 -7.85 29.15
N GLN A 8 3.75 -6.74 29.61
CA GLN A 8 3.53 -5.42 29.01
C GLN A 8 4.04 -5.35 27.57
N ASN A 9 5.25 -5.84 27.31
CA ASN A 9 5.82 -5.87 25.95
C ASN A 9 4.98 -6.73 24.99
N LYS A 10 4.44 -7.86 25.47
CA LYS A 10 3.53 -8.69 24.68
C LYS A 10 2.19 -7.98 24.43
N ARG A 11 1.61 -7.34 25.43
CA ARG A 11 0.36 -6.56 25.27
C ARG A 11 0.53 -5.40 24.31
N GLU A 12 1.61 -4.64 24.42
CA GLU A 12 1.93 -3.57 23.46
C GLU A 12 2.15 -4.13 22.05
N PHE A 13 2.77 -5.31 21.92
CA PHE A 13 2.94 -5.96 20.62
C PHE A 13 1.59 -6.37 20.02
N ASP A 14 0.70 -6.98 20.82
CA ASP A 14 -0.63 -7.42 20.40
C ASP A 14 -1.59 -6.23 20.17
N GLU A 15 -1.43 -5.11 20.88
CA GLU A 15 -2.17 -3.85 20.64
C GLU A 15 -1.68 -3.13 19.39
N ARG A 16 -0.36 -3.02 19.18
CA ARG A 16 0.22 -2.53 17.92
C ARG A 16 -0.23 -3.39 16.73
N ALA A 17 -0.31 -4.72 16.90
CA ALA A 17 -0.81 -5.60 15.84
C ALA A 17 -2.30 -5.35 15.52
N ARG A 18 -3.11 -4.93 16.49
CA ARG A 18 -4.54 -4.65 16.34
C ARG A 18 -4.87 -3.26 15.81
N GLU A 19 -4.04 -2.25 16.07
CA GLU A 19 -4.17 -0.90 15.46
C GLU A 19 -3.70 -0.86 13.98
N ASN A 20 -3.02 -1.90 13.49
CA ASN A 20 -2.29 -1.89 12.21
C ASN A 20 -3.05 -2.45 10.99
N ASN A 21 -4.24 -1.89 10.68
CA ASN A 21 -4.99 -2.25 9.47
C ASN A 21 -4.31 -1.82 8.15
N TYR A 22 -3.20 -1.07 8.20
CA TYR A 22 -2.50 -0.58 7.01
C TYR A 22 -1.96 -1.69 6.09
N ASP A 23 -1.65 -2.86 6.66
CA ASP A 23 -1.12 -3.98 5.88
C ASP A 23 -2.20 -4.61 4.97
N LEU A 24 -3.44 -4.64 5.45
CA LEU A 24 -4.59 -5.05 4.66
C LEU A 24 -4.89 -4.02 3.57
N LEU A 25 -4.88 -2.73 3.92
CA LEU A 25 -5.08 -1.64 2.96
C LEU A 25 -4.04 -1.67 1.84
N TYR A 26 -2.77 -1.88 2.15
CA TYR A 26 -1.72 -2.04 1.14
C TYR A 26 -1.98 -3.23 0.20
N LYS A 27 -2.40 -4.38 0.75
CA LYS A 27 -2.75 -5.56 -0.07
C LYS A 27 -3.94 -5.27 -0.98
N ASN A 28 -4.96 -4.59 -0.45
CA ASN A 28 -6.15 -4.19 -1.21
C ASN A 28 -5.78 -3.24 -2.35
N GLU A 29 -4.95 -2.23 -2.10
CA GLU A 29 -4.48 -1.32 -3.15
C GLU A 29 -3.63 -2.06 -4.20
N CYS A 30 -2.74 -2.96 -3.79
CA CYS A 30 -2.01 -3.80 -4.74
C CYS A 30 -2.94 -4.65 -5.63
N GLN A 31 -4.08 -5.10 -5.10
CA GLN A 31 -5.07 -5.83 -5.86
C GLN A 31 -5.87 -4.91 -6.79
N ASN A 32 -6.27 -3.73 -6.30
CA ASN A 32 -6.90 -2.67 -7.09
C ASN A 32 -6.03 -2.34 -8.32
N TRP A 33 -4.72 -2.13 -8.11
CA TRP A 33 -3.78 -1.88 -9.20
C TRP A 33 -3.77 -2.97 -10.26
N ARG A 34 -3.67 -4.23 -9.84
CA ARG A 34 -3.70 -5.37 -10.76
C ARG A 34 -5.02 -5.46 -11.51
N ASN A 35 -6.15 -5.26 -10.84
CA ASN A 35 -7.47 -5.33 -11.46
C ASN A 35 -7.62 -4.26 -12.54
N LYS A 36 -7.20 -3.02 -12.29
CA LYS A 36 -7.27 -1.95 -13.29
C LYS A 36 -6.31 -2.18 -14.46
N ILE A 37 -5.07 -2.61 -14.19
CA ILE A 37 -4.12 -2.99 -15.25
C ILE A 37 -4.68 -4.11 -16.12
N ASN A 38 -5.26 -5.14 -15.52
CA ASN A 38 -5.88 -6.23 -16.25
C ASN A 38 -7.09 -5.76 -17.08
N ARG A 39 -7.88 -4.81 -16.57
CA ARG A 39 -8.98 -4.21 -17.32
C ARG A 39 -8.48 -3.49 -18.58
N VAL A 40 -7.52 -2.59 -18.44
CA VAL A 40 -7.00 -1.83 -19.60
C VAL A 40 -6.25 -2.74 -20.59
N LYS A 41 -5.55 -3.76 -20.10
CA LYS A 41 -4.88 -4.77 -20.95
C LYS A 41 -5.87 -5.55 -21.82
N ASN A 42 -7.09 -5.78 -21.33
CA ASN A 42 -8.15 -6.47 -22.07
C ASN A 42 -9.07 -5.51 -22.85
N THR A 43 -8.81 -4.21 -22.81
CA THR A 43 -9.59 -3.22 -23.56
C THR A 43 -9.04 -3.12 -24.98
N ALA A 44 -9.89 -3.41 -25.97
CA ALA A 44 -9.50 -3.36 -27.38
C ALA A 44 -9.12 -1.92 -27.78
N GLY A 45 -7.97 -1.78 -28.44
CA GLY A 45 -7.48 -0.46 -28.87
C GLY A 45 -6.89 0.40 -27.76
N PHE A 46 -6.63 -0.15 -26.56
CA PHE A 46 -5.92 0.59 -25.53
C PHE A 46 -4.46 0.85 -25.94
N PRO A 47 -3.95 2.10 -25.85
CA PRO A 47 -2.61 2.44 -26.28
C PRO A 47 -1.54 1.69 -25.49
N ALA A 48 -0.61 1.03 -26.20
CA ALA A 48 0.48 0.28 -25.59
C ALA A 48 1.43 1.17 -24.78
N ASP A 49 1.68 2.40 -25.24
CA ASP A 49 2.51 3.38 -24.51
C ASP A 49 1.86 3.79 -23.18
N ARG A 50 0.53 3.91 -23.14
CA ARG A 50 -0.21 4.19 -21.90
C ARG A 50 -0.19 2.99 -20.97
N LEU A 51 -0.27 1.76 -21.50
CA LEU A 51 -0.19 0.54 -20.70
C LEU A 51 1.18 0.42 -20.02
N GLU A 52 2.25 0.71 -20.75
CA GLU A 52 3.61 0.72 -20.22
C GLU A 52 3.78 1.76 -19.09
N LYS A 53 3.25 2.98 -19.27
CA LYS A 53 3.23 4.02 -18.23
C LYS A 53 2.51 3.56 -16.96
N ILE A 54 1.35 2.89 -17.08
CA ILE A 54 0.61 2.37 -15.91
C ILE A 54 1.42 1.28 -15.20
N GLN A 55 2.09 0.39 -15.94
CA GLN A 55 2.93 -0.67 -15.37
C GLN A 55 4.17 -0.11 -14.66
N ALA A 56 4.79 0.92 -15.21
CA ALA A 56 5.89 1.65 -14.58
C ALA A 56 5.42 2.31 -13.27
N ALA A 57 4.30 3.04 -13.30
CA ALA A 57 3.71 3.66 -12.12
C ALA A 57 3.39 2.64 -11.02
N PHE A 58 2.86 1.47 -11.36
CA PHE A 58 2.62 0.40 -10.38
C PHE A 58 3.91 -0.13 -9.75
N SER A 59 4.97 -0.24 -10.55
CA SER A 59 6.27 -0.70 -10.07
C SER A 59 6.89 0.29 -9.08
N ASP A 60 6.77 1.58 -9.35
CA ASP A 60 7.26 2.64 -8.47
C ASP A 60 6.40 2.77 -7.20
N PHE A 61 5.07 2.69 -7.33
CA PHE A 61 4.16 2.57 -6.18
C PHE A 61 4.59 1.46 -5.22
N LYS A 62 4.89 0.26 -5.73
CA LYS A 62 5.34 -0.86 -4.88
C LYS A 62 6.64 -0.56 -4.15
N LYS A 63 7.62 0.08 -4.82
CA LYS A 63 8.90 0.43 -4.20
C LYS A 63 8.69 1.43 -3.06
N GLU A 64 7.92 2.48 -3.32
CA GLU A 64 7.64 3.53 -2.33
C GLU A 64 6.81 2.98 -1.16
N ALA A 65 5.79 2.15 -1.43
CA ALA A 65 4.98 1.52 -0.40
C ALA A 65 5.82 0.65 0.54
N LEU A 66 6.78 -0.11 0.01
CA LEU A 66 7.70 -0.91 0.83
C LEU A 66 8.60 -0.05 1.71
N GLN A 67 9.11 1.06 1.19
CA GLN A 67 9.93 2.01 1.95
C GLN A 67 9.12 2.66 3.08
N ARG A 68 7.91 3.16 2.78
CA ARG A 68 7.02 3.78 3.77
C ARG A 68 6.57 2.78 4.83
N LYS A 69 6.22 1.55 4.44
CA LYS A 69 5.91 0.47 5.37
C LYS A 69 7.09 0.14 6.30
N LYS A 70 8.33 0.19 5.79
CA LYS A 70 9.53 0.04 6.63
C LYS A 70 9.65 1.19 7.62
N ALA A 71 9.40 2.44 7.20
CA ALA A 71 9.40 3.61 8.07
C ALA A 71 8.33 3.51 9.19
N VAL A 72 7.15 2.97 8.88
CA VAL A 72 6.11 2.67 9.90
C VAL A 72 6.60 1.64 10.91
N LYS A 73 7.25 0.57 10.45
CA LYS A 73 7.80 -0.48 11.34
C LYS A 73 8.93 0.02 12.23
N THR A 74 9.74 0.98 11.77
CA THR A 74 10.82 1.58 12.56
C THR A 74 10.35 2.73 13.44
N GLY A 75 9.06 3.09 13.41
CA GLY A 75 8.50 4.21 14.15
C GLY A 75 8.90 5.58 13.60
N THR A 76 9.45 5.64 12.39
CA THR A 76 9.86 6.88 11.70
C THR A 76 8.67 7.58 11.04
N ALA A 77 7.64 6.82 10.69
CA ALA A 77 6.36 7.33 10.18
C ALA A 77 5.21 6.70 10.96
N SER A 78 4.08 7.38 11.03
CA SER A 78 2.88 6.83 11.64
C SER A 78 2.12 5.90 10.68
N PRO A 79 1.42 4.87 11.19
CA PRO A 79 0.47 4.09 10.40
C PRO A 79 -0.53 4.95 9.63
N LYS A 80 -1.00 6.06 10.24
CA LYS A 80 -1.95 6.98 9.63
C LYS A 80 -1.39 7.66 8.38
N GLU A 81 -0.16 8.17 8.43
CA GLU A 81 0.49 8.77 7.26
C GLU A 81 0.65 7.79 6.10
N PHE A 82 0.93 6.52 6.41
CA PHE A 82 1.01 5.49 5.37
C PHE A 82 -0.37 5.18 4.78
N THR A 83 -1.40 5.09 5.61
CA THR A 83 -2.79 4.91 5.15
C THR A 83 -3.29 6.10 4.32
N ASP A 84 -3.04 7.34 4.74
CA ASP A 84 -3.42 8.54 4.01
C ASP A 84 -2.72 8.58 2.63
N TRP A 85 -1.44 8.20 2.58
CA TRP A 85 -0.72 8.06 1.32
C TRP A 85 -1.30 6.98 0.42
N LEU A 86 -1.70 5.81 0.95
CA LEU A 86 -2.35 4.75 0.16
C LEU A 86 -3.62 5.27 -0.53
N TYR A 87 -4.44 6.08 0.15
CA TYR A 87 -5.63 6.68 -0.45
C TYR A 87 -5.31 7.65 -1.60
N GLN A 88 -4.21 8.39 -1.51
CA GLN A 88 -3.76 9.25 -2.61
C GLN A 88 -3.38 8.43 -3.85
N GLN A 89 -2.76 7.26 -3.65
CA GLN A 89 -2.37 6.37 -4.75
C GLN A 89 -3.57 5.77 -5.47
N SER A 90 -4.70 5.60 -4.80
CA SER A 90 -5.95 5.16 -5.43
C SER A 90 -6.47 6.16 -6.47
N ASN A 91 -6.24 7.47 -6.28
CA ASN A 91 -6.62 8.50 -7.26
C ASN A 91 -5.70 8.48 -8.48
N VAL A 92 -4.38 8.35 -8.25
CA VAL A 92 -3.38 8.27 -9.33
C VAL A 92 -3.72 7.17 -10.33
N ILE A 93 -4.11 5.99 -9.85
CA ILE A 93 -4.47 4.91 -10.77
C ILE A 93 -5.78 5.17 -11.52
N VAL A 94 -6.77 5.82 -10.90
CA VAL A 94 -8.00 6.21 -11.60
C VAL A 94 -7.64 7.10 -12.78
N GLU A 95 -6.89 8.18 -12.56
CA GLU A 95 -6.46 9.11 -13.60
C GLU A 95 -5.65 8.43 -14.71
N LEU A 96 -4.70 7.56 -14.34
CA LEU A 96 -3.88 6.86 -15.32
C LEU A 96 -4.68 5.86 -16.18
N THR A 97 -5.77 5.32 -15.65
CA THR A 97 -6.60 4.30 -16.32
C THR A 97 -7.88 4.85 -16.95
N ASP A 98 -8.17 6.14 -16.79
CA ASP A 98 -9.31 6.83 -17.39
C ASP A 98 -9.06 7.07 -18.89
N TYR A 99 -9.52 6.14 -19.72
CA TYR A 99 -9.33 6.09 -21.18
C TYR A 99 -10.68 5.97 -21.89
#